data_AF-A0ABD0P0B4-F1
#
_entry.id   AF-A0ABD0P0B4-F1
#
_cell.length_a   1.000
_cell.length_b   1.000
_cell.length_c   1.000
_cell.angle_alpha   90.00
_cell.angle_beta   90.00
_cell.angle_gamma   90.00
#
_symmetry.space_group_name_H-M   'P 1'
#
loop_
_entity.id
_entity.type
_entity.pdbx_description
1 polymer ?
#
loop_
_entity_poly.entity_id
_entity_poly.type
_entity_poly.pdbx_seq_one_letter_code
_entity_poly.pdbx_strand_id
1 'polypeptide(L)' 'AKQLVRGEPNVSYICSRYYRAPELIFGATDYTSNIDIWSAGCVLAELLLGQPIFPGDSGVDQLVEIIK' A
#
# COMPACT_ATOMS: atom_id res chain seq x y z
N ALA A 1 -13.01 -10.56 3.02
CA ALA A 1 -12.39 -9.47 2.25
C ALA A 1 -13.48 -8.59 1.65
N LYS A 2 -13.23 -7.28 1.46
CA LYS A 2 -14.15 -6.40 0.75
C LYS A 2 -14.18 -6.77 -0.74
N GLN A 3 -15.36 -6.82 -1.35
CA GLN A 3 -15.48 -6.96 -2.80
C GLN A 3 -15.34 -5.59 -3.47
N LEU A 4 -14.51 -5.51 -4.51
CA LEU A 4 -14.32 -4.30 -5.30
C LEU A 4 -15.13 -4.44 -6.59
N VAL A 5 -16.01 -3.48 -6.83
CA VAL A 5 -16.85 -3.41 -8.03
C VAL A 5 -16.30 -2.33 -8.96
N ARG A 6 -16.06 -2.69 -10.22
CA ARG A 6 -15.53 -1.75 -11.20
C ARG A 6 -16.52 -0.59 -11.42
N GLY A 7 -16.03 0.64 -11.28
CA GLY A 7 -16.83 1.86 -11.42
C GLY A 7 -17.42 2.39 -10.11
N GLU A 8 -17.32 1.64 -9.01
CA GLU A 8 -17.69 2.13 -7.68
C GLU A 8 -16.47 2.68 -6.93
N PRO A 9 -16.52 3.90 -6.39
CA PRO A 9 -15.40 4.49 -5.67
C PRO A 9 -15.21 3.82 -4.31
N ASN A 10 -13.95 3.72 -3.89
CA ASN A 10 -13.53 3.14 -2.63
C ASN A 10 -12.69 4.13 -1.82
N VAL A 11 -12.72 4.01 -0.48
CA VAL A 11 -11.88 4.81 0.41
C VAL A 11 -10.41 4.46 0.18
N SER A 12 -9.58 5.47 -0.09
CA SER A 12 -8.15 5.34 -0.39
C SER A 12 -7.27 5.32 0.85
N TYR A 13 -7.68 6.00 1.94
CA TYR A 13 -6.98 5.97 3.22
C TYR A 13 -7.32 4.70 4.01
N ILE A 14 -6.84 3.57 3.49
CA ILE A 14 -6.97 2.24 4.08
C ILE A 14 -5.59 1.56 4.14
N CYS A 15 -5.52 0.35 4.72
CA CYS A 15 -4.28 -0.39 4.99
C CYS A 15 -3.38 0.28 6.04
N SER A 16 -2.59 -0.53 6.75
CA SER A 16 -1.53 -0.05 7.65
C SER A 16 -0.43 0.60 6.84
N ARG A 17 0.16 1.68 7.37
CA ARG A 17 1.02 2.59 6.61
C ARG A 17 2.08 1.86 5.78
N TYR A 18 3.00 1.10 6.39
CA TYR A 18 4.15 0.49 5.70
C TYR A 18 3.80 -0.53 4.61
N TYR A 19 2.56 -1.00 4.56
CA TYR A 19 2.08 -2.00 3.59
C TYR A 19 1.16 -1.37 2.53
N ARG A 20 0.98 -0.04 2.55
CA ARG A 20 0.10 0.67 1.63
C ARG A 20 0.70 0.72 0.22
N ALA A 21 -0.11 0.33 -0.76
CA ALA A 21 0.22 0.41 -2.18
C ALA A 21 0.34 1.88 -2.65
N PRO A 22 1.24 2.21 -3.59
CA PRO A 22 1.51 3.58 -4.01
C PRO A 22 0.27 4.30 -4.54
N GLU A 23 -0.63 3.62 -5.26
CA GLU A 23 -1.89 4.19 -5.74
C GLU A 23 -2.81 4.65 -4.60
N LEU A 24 -2.79 3.98 -3.45
CA LEU A 24 -3.53 4.40 -2.26
C LEU A 24 -2.89 5.62 -1.60
N ILE A 25 -1.56 5.75 -1.66
CA ILE A 25 -0.85 6.94 -1.19
C ILE A 25 -1.20 8.16 -2.06
N PHE A 26 -1.36 7.95 -3.37
CA PHE A 26 -1.87 8.96 -4.31
C PHE A 26 -3.38 9.21 -4.20
N GLY A 27 -4.09 8.48 -3.33
CA GLY A 27 -5.51 8.70 -3.08
C GLY A 27 -6.46 8.06 -4.11
N ALA A 28 -6.01 7.07 -4.88
CA ALA A 28 -6.84 6.37 -5.86
C ALA A 28 -8.08 5.74 -5.20
N THR A 29 -9.24 5.88 -5.84
CA THR A 29 -10.53 5.33 -5.35
C THR A 29 -11.02 4.15 -6.20
N ASP A 30 -10.39 3.91 -7.34
CA ASP A 30 -10.68 2.86 -8.31
C ASP A 30 -9.63 1.74 -8.32
N TYR A 31 -8.95 1.54 -7.19
CA TYR A 31 -7.98 0.48 -7.02
C TYR A 31 -8.61 -0.92 -7.12
N THR A 32 -7.76 -1.92 -7.36
CA THR A 32 -8.15 -3.32 -7.48
C THR A 32 -7.56 -4.14 -6.34
N SER A 33 -7.84 -5.44 -6.31
CA SER A 33 -7.23 -6.37 -5.34
C SER A 33 -5.70 -6.49 -5.47
N ASN A 34 -5.08 -5.86 -6.46
CA ASN A 34 -3.62 -5.80 -6.58
C ASN A 34 -2.94 -5.05 -5.42
N ILE A 35 -3.67 -4.20 -4.68
CA ILE A 35 -3.16 -3.60 -3.44
C ILE A 35 -2.76 -4.65 -2.39
N ASP A 36 -3.44 -5.81 -2.39
CA ASP A 36 -3.16 -6.91 -1.47
C ASP A 36 -1.86 -7.63 -1.89
N ILE A 37 -1.60 -7.73 -3.20
CA ILE A 37 -0.35 -8.28 -3.74
C ILE A 37 0.83 -7.40 -3.35
N TRP A 38 0.68 -6.07 -3.44
CA TRP A 38 1.68 -5.13 -2.94
C TRP A 38 1.96 -5.34 -1.45
N SER A 39 0.88 -5.37 -0.64
CA SER A 39 0.97 -5.57 0.81
C SER A 39 1.70 -6.88 1.15
N ALA A 40 1.37 -7.97 0.44
CA ALA A 40 2.03 -9.26 0.61
C ALA A 40 3.52 -9.21 0.24
N GLY A 41 3.89 -8.47 -0.81
CA GLY A 41 5.30 -8.22 -1.16
C GLY A 41 6.06 -7.47 -0.07
N CYS A 42 5.45 -6.44 0.53
CA CYS A 42 6.03 -5.74 1.67
C CYS A 42 6.23 -6.66 2.88
N VAL A 43 5.25 -7.51 3.21
CA VAL A 43 5.39 -8.50 4.30
C VAL A 43 6.51 -9.51 4.01
N LEU A 44 6.59 -10.03 2.78
CA LEU A 44 7.64 -10.96 2.39
C LEU A 44 9.02 -10.31 2.53
N ALA A 45 9.18 -9.06 2.07
CA ALA A 45 10.44 -8.34 2.22
C ALA A 45 10.79 -8.07 3.69
N GLU A 46 9.80 -7.71 4.51
CA GLU A 46 10.00 -7.51 5.95
C GLU A 46 10.46 -8.78 6.66
N LEU A 47 9.91 -9.94 6.30
CA LEU A 47 10.36 -11.23 6.84
C LEU A 47 11.81 -11.55 6.48
N LEU A 48 12.27 -11.11 5.30
CA LEU A 48 13.65 -11.31 4.84
C LEU A 48 14.62 -10.30 5.47
N LEU A 49 14.18 -9.06 5.70
CA LEU A 49 14.99 -7.96 6.22
C LEU A 49 15.02 -7.89 7.75
N GLY A 50 14.01 -8.47 8.42
CA GLY A 50 13.77 -8.31 9.86
C GLY A 50 13.24 -6.93 10.26
N GLN A 51 12.91 -6.08 9.29
CA GLN A 51 12.37 -4.73 9.47
C GLN A 51 11.51 -4.32 8.26
N PRO A 52 10.55 -3.40 8.42
CA PRO A 52 9.71 -2.94 7.31
C PRO A 52 10.55 -2.39 6.15
N ILE A 53 10.23 -2.79 4.91
CA ILE A 53 10.97 -2.36 3.71
C ILE A 53 10.71 -0.87 3.37
N PHE A 54 9.50 -0.37 3.63
CA PHE A 54 9.11 1.02 3.33
C PHE A 54 8.58 1.74 4.59
N PRO A 55 9.45 2.07 5.56
CA PRO A 55 9.05 2.87 6.71
C PRO A 55 8.71 4.31 6.30
N GLY A 56 7.93 5.03 7.12
CA GLY A 56 7.60 6.42 6.83
C GLY A 56 6.62 7.04 7.83
N ASP A 57 6.80 8.31 8.15
CA ASP A 57 5.92 9.03 9.08
C ASP A 57 4.72 9.70 8.39
N SER A 58 4.86 9.95 7.10
CA SER A 58 3.82 10.46 6.21
C SER A 58 3.72 9.63 4.93
N GLY A 59 2.69 9.88 4.12
CA GLY A 59 2.58 9.29 2.78
C GLY A 59 3.72 9.73 1.85
N VAL A 60 4.24 10.95 2.03
CA VAL A 60 5.35 11.47 1.24
C VAL A 60 6.65 10.73 1.60
N ASP A 61 6.93 10.54 2.89
CA ASP A 61 8.12 9.80 3.33
C ASP A 61 8.09 8.36 2.83
N GLN A 62 6.92 7.73 2.90
CA GLN A 62 6.73 6.39 2.39
C GLN A 62 6.99 6.31 0.87
N LEU A 63 6.51 7.28 0.09
CA LEU A 63 6.82 7.35 -1.36
C LEU A 63 8.31 7.54 -1.61
N VAL A 64 9.00 8.31 -0.78
CA VAL A 64 10.46 8.47 -0.87
C VAL A 64 11.17 7.13 -0.64
N GLU A 65 10.77 6.34 0.35
CA GLU A 65 11.35 4.99 0.55
C GLU A 65 11.02 4.03 -0.60
N ILE A 66 9.86 4.14 -1.23
CA ILE A 66 9.49 3.29 -2.39
C ILE A 66 10.34 3.60 -3.63
N ILE A 67 10.79 4.85 -3.78
CA ILE A 67 11.53 5.32 -4.97
C ILE A 67 13.05 5.14 -4.85
N LYS A 68 13.58 5.09 -3.62
CA LYS A 68 15.01 4.92 -3.34
C LYS A 68 15.58 3.63 -3.92
#